data_AF-A0A7K6YM09-F1
#
_entry.id   AF-A0A7K6YM09-F1
#
_cell.length_a   1.000
_cell.length_b   1.000
_cell.length_c   1.000
_cell.angle_alpha   90.00
_cell.angle_beta   90.00
_cell.angle_gamma   90.00
#
_symmetry.space_group_name_H-M   'P 1'
#
loop_
_entity.id
_entity.type
_entity.pdbx_description
1 polymer ?
#
loop_
_entity_poly.entity_id
_entity_poly.type
_entity_poly.pdbx_seq_one_letter_code
_entity_poly.pdbx_strand_id
1 'polypeptide(L)'
;AALTGVPAPAQRLLLGFPPRSLDLSDGERRLGDLGIHSGDTLIVEEDTSKPKTDSPVVAKRTMSNSMREAAPVLMRRVVPADNSCLFTSVYYVVEGGVYDPGCAPEMRSLIAQIVASDPESYCEAVLGKTNREYCDWIRREETWGGAIEVSILSKFYQCEICVVDTQTVRIDRFGEDASYTKRVLLIYDGIHYDPLERKIPDSDIPPQTIFSTTDDIVLAQALELADEARRKRQFTDVNRFTLRCMVCQKGLTGQVEAREHAKETGHTNFGEV
;
A
#
# COMPACT_ATOMS: atom_id res chain seq x y z
N ALA A 1 9.89 0.86 24.10
CA ALA A 1 9.18 2.01 24.66
C ALA A 1 8.49 2.85 23.57
N ALA A 2 9.21 3.32 22.53
CA ALA A 2 8.61 4.22 21.52
C ALA A 2 7.49 3.60 20.66
N LEU A 3 7.56 2.30 20.32
CA LEU A 3 6.54 1.60 19.51
C LEU A 3 5.37 1.03 20.32
N THR A 4 5.63 0.53 21.54
CA THR A 4 4.65 -0.23 22.33
C THR A 4 4.06 0.54 23.51
N GLY A 5 4.59 1.73 23.84
CA GLY A 5 4.25 2.44 25.09
C GLY A 5 4.75 1.76 26.37
N VAL A 6 5.21 0.50 26.30
CA VAL A 6 5.71 -0.28 27.45
C VAL A 6 7.25 -0.17 27.54
N PRO A 7 7.83 0.14 28.71
CA PRO A 7 9.27 0.12 28.93
C PRO A 7 9.87 -1.25 28.61
N ALA A 8 11.04 -1.30 27.94
CA ALA A 8 11.70 -2.56 27.57
C ALA A 8 11.81 -3.60 28.73
N PRO A 9 12.18 -3.23 29.98
CA PRO A 9 12.25 -4.23 31.06
C PRO A 9 10.87 -4.74 31.53
N ALA A 10 9.79 -4.02 31.22
CA ALA A 10 8.43 -4.38 31.57
C ALA A 10 7.68 -5.05 30.41
N GLN A 11 8.32 -5.35 29.29
CA GLN A 11 7.67 -6.01 28.15
C GLN A 11 7.62 -7.52 28.33
N ARG A 12 6.45 -8.10 28.04
CA ARG A 12 6.23 -9.53 27.88
C ARG A 12 5.65 -9.80 26.50
N LEU A 13 6.31 -10.64 25.72
CA LEU A 13 5.86 -11.01 24.37
C LEU A 13 5.08 -12.32 24.41
N LEU A 14 3.92 -12.34 23.75
CA LEU A 14 3.12 -13.54 23.52
C LEU A 14 2.98 -13.84 22.01
N LEU A 15 2.90 -15.12 21.67
CA LEU A 15 2.79 -15.63 20.31
C LEU A 15 1.67 -16.68 20.19
N GLY A 16 0.95 -16.67 19.05
CA GLY A 16 -0.03 -17.70 18.67
C GLY A 16 -1.42 -17.58 19.31
N PHE A 17 -2.30 -18.53 18.98
CA PHE A 17 -3.62 -18.67 19.60
C PHE A 17 -3.84 -20.11 20.10
N PRO A 18 -4.12 -20.34 21.39
CA PRO A 18 -4.18 -19.35 22.47
C PRO A 18 -2.80 -18.71 22.76
N PRO A 19 -2.72 -17.43 23.16
CA PRO A 19 -1.46 -16.71 23.36
C PRO A 19 -0.52 -17.40 24.37
N ARG A 20 0.74 -17.61 23.96
CA ARG A 20 1.78 -18.21 24.83
C ARG A 20 2.95 -17.27 25.01
N SER A 21 3.43 -17.16 26.24
CA SER A 21 4.59 -16.33 26.59
C SER A 21 5.86 -16.88 25.95
N LEU A 22 6.62 -15.98 25.31
CA LEU A 22 7.95 -16.26 24.81
C LEU A 22 8.97 -16.10 25.92
N ASP A 23 9.97 -16.97 25.94
CA ASP A 23 11.13 -16.87 26.82
C ASP A 23 12.23 -16.09 26.10
N LEU A 24 12.52 -14.89 26.59
CA LEU A 24 13.50 -13.96 26.04
C LEU A 24 14.72 -13.81 26.96
N SER A 25 14.94 -14.77 27.86
CA SER A 25 16.07 -14.74 28.80
C SER A 25 17.44 -14.83 28.10
N ASP A 26 17.49 -15.46 26.93
CA ASP A 26 18.67 -15.60 26.09
C ASP A 26 18.62 -14.62 24.91
N GLY A 27 19.48 -13.59 24.96
CA GLY A 27 19.56 -12.54 23.93
C GLY A 27 20.23 -12.97 22.62
N GLU A 28 20.92 -14.12 22.60
CA GLU A 28 21.61 -14.64 21.41
C GLU A 28 20.76 -15.68 20.65
N ARG A 29 19.59 -16.04 21.20
CA ARG A 29 18.70 -17.03 20.60
C ARG A 29 18.07 -16.49 19.31
N ARG A 30 18.09 -17.30 18.26
CA ARG A 30 17.47 -16.93 16.98
C ARG A 30 15.95 -16.93 17.08
N LEU A 31 15.30 -16.02 16.37
CA LEU A 31 13.84 -15.87 16.37
C LEU A 31 13.11 -17.14 15.90
N GLY A 32 13.65 -17.86 14.92
CA GLY A 32 13.09 -19.14 14.45
C GLY A 32 13.06 -20.22 15.54
N ASP A 33 14.03 -20.22 16.45
CA ASP A 33 14.09 -21.18 17.57
C ASP A 33 13.07 -20.83 18.68
N LEU A 34 12.50 -19.63 18.64
CA LEU A 34 11.37 -19.19 19.45
C LEU A 34 10.01 -19.44 18.76
N GLY A 35 10.03 -20.05 17.57
CA GLY A 35 8.84 -20.32 16.77
C GLY A 35 8.24 -19.07 16.11
N ILE A 36 9.01 -17.97 16.02
CA ILE A 36 8.59 -16.73 15.36
C ILE A 36 8.92 -16.83 13.88
N HIS A 37 7.91 -16.65 13.04
CA HIS A 37 8.02 -16.66 11.58
C HIS A 37 7.55 -15.32 11.01
N SER A 38 8.04 -15.00 9.80
CA SER A 38 7.56 -13.83 9.07
C SER A 38 6.05 -13.93 8.82
N GLY A 39 5.30 -12.91 9.24
CA GLY A 39 3.83 -12.86 9.16
C GLY A 39 3.12 -13.17 10.48
N ASP A 40 3.84 -13.59 11.53
CA ASP A 40 3.24 -13.81 12.84
C ASP A 40 2.86 -12.49 13.54
N THR A 41 1.72 -12.50 14.23
CA THR A 41 1.31 -11.40 15.12
C THR A 41 1.86 -11.63 16.52
N LEU A 42 2.67 -10.70 17.01
CA LEU A 42 3.16 -10.68 18.38
C LEU A 42 2.28 -9.77 19.25
N ILE A 43 1.92 -10.25 20.45
CA ILE A 43 1.20 -9.46 21.44
C ILE A 43 2.20 -8.99 22.50
N VAL A 44 2.21 -7.69 22.79
CA VAL A 44 3.07 -7.11 23.84
C VAL A 44 2.21 -6.73 25.03
N GLU A 45 2.51 -7.32 26.19
CA GLU A 45 1.88 -6.99 27.47
C GLU A 45 2.88 -6.31 28.41
N GLU A 46 2.36 -5.49 29.34
CA GLU A 46 3.14 -4.94 30.44
C GLU A 46 3.17 -5.93 31.61
N ASP A 47 4.37 -6.41 31.95
CA ASP A 47 4.62 -7.28 33.08
C ASP A 47 4.72 -6.45 34.37
N THR A 48 3.61 -6.41 35.12
CA THR A 48 3.50 -5.66 36.39
C THR A 48 4.28 -6.30 37.55
N SER A 49 4.90 -7.47 37.34
CA SER A 49 5.65 -8.20 38.37
C SER A 49 7.15 -7.83 38.44
N LYS A 50 7.68 -7.11 37.44
CA LYS A 50 9.10 -6.72 37.39
C LYS A 50 9.32 -5.34 38.02
N PRO A 51 10.37 -5.17 38.86
CA PRO A 51 10.58 -3.91 39.57
C PRO A 51 10.97 -2.78 38.61
N LYS A 52 10.36 -1.62 38.81
CA LYS A 52 10.78 -0.36 38.19
C LYS A 52 12.21 -0.07 38.66
N THR A 53 13.18 -0.08 37.77
CA THR A 53 14.55 0.35 38.09
C THR A 53 14.54 1.85 38.37
N ASP A 54 14.71 2.21 39.64
CA ASP A 54 14.88 3.59 40.09
C ASP A 54 16.14 4.21 39.47
N SER A 55 15.97 5.32 38.76
CA SER A 55 17.04 6.29 38.46
C SER A 55 16.88 7.50 39.38
N PRO A 56 17.99 8.18 39.74
CA PRO A 56 18.05 9.00 40.93
C PRO A 56 17.22 10.27 40.81
N VAL A 57 16.63 10.63 41.95
CA VAL A 57 15.83 11.82 42.20
C VAL A 57 16.65 13.08 41.90
N VAL A 58 16.40 13.71 40.75
CA VAL A 58 16.76 15.12 40.51
C VAL A 58 15.46 15.90 40.34
N ALA A 59 15.18 16.69 41.39
CA ALA A 59 14.33 17.87 41.45
C ALA A 59 13.07 17.89 40.56
N LYS A 60 11.92 17.92 41.23
CA LYS A 60 10.66 18.50 40.72
C LYS A 60 10.93 19.89 40.13
N ARG A 61 11.25 19.94 38.84
CA ARG A 61 10.96 21.09 38.00
C ARG A 61 9.61 20.80 37.36
N THR A 62 8.65 21.64 37.69
CA THR A 62 7.41 21.87 36.97
C THR A 62 7.75 21.92 35.47
N MET A 63 7.62 20.79 34.78
CA MET A 63 7.79 20.74 33.34
C MET A 63 6.54 21.40 32.77
N SER A 64 6.74 22.66 32.38
CA SER A 64 6.04 23.30 31.29
C SER A 64 5.64 22.27 30.24
N ASN A 65 4.41 22.42 29.76
CA ASN A 65 3.80 21.74 28.63
C ASN A 65 4.70 21.88 27.37
N SER A 66 5.82 21.16 27.31
CA SER A 66 6.64 21.03 26.11
C SER A 66 5.86 20.11 25.19
N MET A 67 5.38 20.68 24.09
CA MET A 67 4.68 20.01 23.01
C MET A 67 5.24 18.61 22.82
N ARG A 68 4.39 17.58 22.92
CA ARG A 68 4.71 16.28 22.33
C ARG A 68 4.99 16.58 20.87
N GLU A 69 6.24 16.49 20.42
CA GLU A 69 6.55 16.56 18.99
C GLU A 69 5.68 15.51 18.31
N ALA A 70 4.83 15.95 17.37
CA ALA A 70 3.94 15.04 16.68
C ALA A 70 4.80 14.04 15.91
N ALA A 71 4.64 12.75 16.19
CA ALA A 71 5.40 11.72 15.49
C ALA A 71 4.98 11.70 14.00
N PRO A 72 5.91 11.48 13.05
CA PRO A 72 5.55 11.29 11.66
C PRO A 72 4.61 10.09 11.50
N VAL A 73 3.52 10.27 10.75
CA VAL A 73 2.51 9.23 10.48
C VAL A 73 2.41 9.01 8.99
N LEU A 74 2.37 7.73 8.57
CA LEU A 74 2.05 7.36 7.20
C LEU A 74 0.55 7.54 6.98
N MET A 75 0.17 8.21 5.89
CA MET A 75 -1.22 8.51 5.59
C MET A 75 -1.51 8.45 4.10
N ARG A 76 -2.76 8.11 3.77
CA ARG A 76 -3.32 8.17 2.42
C ARG A 76 -3.55 9.63 2.04
N ARG A 77 -3.05 10.04 0.89
CA ARG A 77 -3.44 11.28 0.23
C ARG A 77 -4.40 10.95 -0.90
N VAL A 78 -5.59 11.54 -0.87
CA VAL A 78 -6.62 11.29 -1.90
C VAL A 78 -6.28 12.07 -3.17
N VAL A 79 -6.26 11.37 -4.31
CA VAL A 79 -6.23 11.93 -5.67
C VAL A 79 -7.62 11.81 -6.32
N PRO A 80 -7.91 12.55 -7.40
CA PRO A 80 -9.19 12.45 -8.10
C PRO A 80 -9.52 11.02 -8.52
N ALA A 81 -10.76 10.60 -8.29
CA ALA A 81 -11.29 9.31 -8.72
C ALA A 81 -11.64 9.32 -10.22
N ASP A 82 -10.61 9.53 -11.04
CA ASP A 82 -10.67 9.41 -12.49
C ASP A 82 -9.94 8.14 -12.96
N ASN A 83 -10.02 7.88 -14.27
CA ASN A 83 -9.38 6.74 -14.91
C ASN A 83 -7.84 6.81 -14.93
N SER A 84 -7.25 7.84 -14.32
CA SER A 84 -5.82 8.12 -14.28
C SER A 84 -5.21 8.15 -12.87
N CYS A 85 -5.98 7.78 -11.84
CA CYS A 85 -5.54 7.77 -10.43
C CYS A 85 -4.19 7.05 -10.21
N LEU A 86 -3.91 5.95 -10.93
CA LEU A 86 -2.61 5.27 -10.87
C LEU A 86 -1.45 6.21 -11.24
N PHE A 87 -1.56 6.88 -12.39
CA PHE A 87 -0.49 7.72 -12.92
C PHE A 87 -0.26 8.92 -12.00
N THR A 88 -1.34 9.59 -11.58
CA THR A 88 -1.27 10.69 -10.62
C THR A 88 -0.64 10.26 -9.29
N SER A 89 -0.99 9.07 -8.80
CA SER A 89 -0.44 8.53 -7.55
C SER A 89 1.04 8.20 -7.67
N VAL A 90 1.45 7.53 -8.75
CA VAL A 90 2.87 7.22 -9.00
C VAL A 90 3.68 8.50 -9.15
N TYR A 91 3.21 9.45 -9.98
CA TYR A 91 3.85 10.75 -10.16
C TYR A 91 4.05 11.46 -8.82
N TYR A 92 3.00 11.53 -8.01
CA TYR A 92 3.05 12.17 -6.70
C TYR A 92 4.18 11.62 -5.82
N VAL A 93 4.30 10.29 -5.72
CA VAL A 93 5.29 9.70 -4.82
C VAL A 93 6.70 9.77 -5.36
N VAL A 94 6.93 9.59 -6.67
CA VAL A 94 8.27 9.62 -7.27
C VAL A 94 8.83 11.04 -7.38
N GLU A 95 7.97 12.05 -7.52
CA GLU A 95 8.35 13.47 -7.54
C GLU A 95 8.43 14.09 -6.14
N GLY A 96 8.44 13.28 -5.07
CA GLY A 96 8.66 13.78 -3.72
C GLY A 96 7.47 14.55 -3.11
N GLY A 97 6.24 14.19 -3.50
CA GLY A 97 5.02 14.80 -2.99
C GLY A 97 4.49 15.97 -3.81
N VAL A 98 4.93 16.11 -5.07
CA VAL A 98 4.43 17.11 -6.01
C VAL A 98 3.14 16.62 -6.66
N TYR A 99 2.06 17.37 -6.51
CA TYR A 99 0.78 17.07 -7.14
C TYR A 99 0.68 17.75 -8.51
N ASP A 100 0.60 16.96 -9.57
CA ASP A 100 0.31 17.41 -10.93
C ASP A 100 -0.85 16.61 -11.55
N PRO A 101 -2.04 17.21 -11.71
CA PRO A 101 -3.17 16.52 -12.35
C PRO A 101 -2.99 16.33 -13.87
N GLY A 102 -2.00 17.00 -14.49
CA GLY A 102 -1.71 16.94 -15.92
C GLY A 102 -0.70 15.87 -16.34
N CYS A 103 -0.15 15.10 -15.40
CA CYS A 103 0.96 14.16 -15.68
C CYS A 103 0.54 12.91 -16.48
N ALA A 104 -0.73 12.51 -16.44
CA ALA A 104 -1.18 11.21 -16.95
C ALA A 104 -0.92 10.99 -18.46
N PRO A 105 -1.18 11.95 -19.38
CA PRO A 105 -0.91 11.76 -20.81
C PRO A 105 0.56 11.51 -21.12
N GLU A 106 1.47 12.17 -20.40
CA GLU A 106 2.92 11.99 -20.56
C GLU A 106 3.36 10.61 -20.06
N MET A 107 2.88 10.19 -18.88
CA MET A 107 3.19 8.87 -18.32
C MET A 107 2.64 7.74 -19.20
N ARG A 108 1.41 7.87 -19.72
CA ARG A 108 0.83 6.91 -20.67
C ARG A 108 1.63 6.84 -21.96
N SER A 109 2.09 7.98 -22.47
CA SER A 109 2.92 8.06 -23.67
C SER A 109 4.28 7.38 -23.46
N LEU A 110 4.90 7.60 -22.30
CA LEU A 110 6.14 6.95 -21.89
C LEU A 110 5.97 5.42 -21.83
N ILE A 111 4.92 4.93 -21.16
CA ILE A 111 4.63 3.49 -21.08
C ILE A 111 4.48 2.90 -22.46
N ALA A 112 3.69 3.55 -23.34
CA ALA A 112 3.49 3.05 -24.69
C ALA A 112 4.78 3.06 -25.53
N GLN A 113 5.70 3.99 -25.30
CA GLN A 113 7.02 3.98 -25.93
C GLN A 113 7.89 2.82 -25.42
N ILE A 114 7.89 2.56 -24.11
CA ILE A 114 8.63 1.43 -23.52
C ILE A 114 8.09 0.11 -24.05
N VAL A 115 6.77 -0.08 -24.05
CA VAL A 115 6.10 -1.27 -24.59
C VAL A 115 6.46 -1.49 -26.07
N ALA A 116 6.41 -0.45 -26.89
CA ALA A 116 6.75 -0.54 -28.31
C ALA A 116 8.25 -0.83 -28.56
N SER A 117 9.12 -0.42 -27.64
CA SER A 117 10.58 -0.61 -27.77
C SER A 117 11.05 -2.04 -27.49
N ASP A 118 10.25 -2.84 -26.78
CA ASP A 118 10.58 -4.22 -26.43
C ASP A 118 9.39 -5.19 -26.64
N PRO A 119 9.03 -5.50 -27.90
CA PRO A 119 7.88 -6.36 -28.20
C PRO A 119 8.05 -7.81 -27.76
N GLU A 120 9.28 -8.25 -27.48
CA GLU A 120 9.56 -9.61 -26.99
C GLU A 120 9.14 -9.74 -25.53
N SER A 121 9.58 -8.82 -24.66
CA SER A 121 9.14 -8.79 -23.27
C SER A 121 7.67 -8.40 -23.13
N TYR A 122 7.18 -7.48 -23.96
CA TYR A 122 5.79 -7.02 -23.97
C TYR A 122 5.00 -7.65 -25.12
N CYS A 123 4.95 -8.97 -25.12
CA CYS A 123 4.19 -9.77 -26.07
C CYS A 123 2.71 -9.93 -25.65
N GLU A 124 1.89 -10.49 -26.54
CA GLU A 124 0.45 -10.66 -26.32
C GLU A 124 0.10 -11.51 -25.09
N ALA A 125 0.96 -12.46 -24.72
CA ALA A 125 0.78 -13.25 -23.50
C ALA A 125 0.88 -12.41 -22.22
N VAL A 126 1.70 -11.37 -22.22
CA VAL A 126 1.87 -10.45 -21.08
C VAL A 126 0.78 -9.37 -21.10
N LEU A 127 0.49 -8.82 -22.29
CA LEU A 127 -0.38 -7.66 -22.45
C LEU A 127 -1.87 -8.01 -22.58
N GLY A 128 -2.21 -9.26 -22.90
CA GLY A 128 -3.57 -9.71 -23.21
C GLY A 128 -4.17 -9.09 -24.48
N LYS A 129 -3.35 -8.45 -25.30
CA LYS A 129 -3.62 -7.80 -26.60
C LYS A 129 -2.34 -7.76 -27.41
N THR A 130 -2.41 -7.49 -28.72
CA THR A 130 -1.19 -7.25 -29.49
C THR A 130 -0.43 -6.04 -28.95
N ASN A 131 0.90 -6.05 -29.06
CA ASN A 131 1.75 -4.95 -28.57
C ASN A 131 1.30 -3.58 -29.08
N ARG A 132 0.97 -3.49 -30.37
CA ARG A 132 0.45 -2.26 -31.00
C ARG A 132 -0.88 -1.82 -30.41
N GLU A 133 -1.85 -2.75 -30.29
CA GLU A 133 -3.16 -2.43 -29.70
C GLU A 133 -3.03 -1.99 -28.25
N TYR A 134 -2.12 -2.57 -27.48
CA TYR A 134 -1.85 -2.15 -26.12
C TYR A 134 -1.33 -0.71 -26.05
N CYS A 135 -0.38 -0.36 -26.92
CA CYS A 135 0.15 0.99 -27.02
C CYS A 135 -0.94 2.02 -27.36
N ASP A 136 -1.86 1.67 -28.26
CA ASP A 136 -2.99 2.53 -28.64
C ASP A 136 -4.08 2.56 -27.53
N TRP A 137 -4.18 1.50 -26.73
CA TRP A 137 -5.11 1.40 -25.62
C TRP A 137 -4.66 2.25 -24.42
N ILE A 138 -3.42 2.07 -23.95
CA ILE A 138 -2.93 2.72 -22.71
C ILE A 138 -2.86 4.25 -22.82
N ARG A 139 -2.74 4.79 -24.04
CA ARG A 139 -2.76 6.24 -24.30
C ARG A 139 -4.14 6.89 -24.12
N ARG A 140 -5.22 6.12 -24.05
CA ARG A 140 -6.57 6.66 -23.89
C ARG A 140 -6.84 7.06 -22.45
N GLU A 141 -7.42 8.22 -22.24
CA GLU A 141 -7.69 8.77 -20.92
C GLU A 141 -8.68 7.92 -20.11
N GLU A 142 -9.54 7.15 -20.78
CA GLU A 142 -10.56 6.31 -20.14
C GLU A 142 -10.06 4.95 -19.66
N THR A 143 -8.80 4.60 -19.94
CA THR A 143 -8.25 3.28 -19.63
C THR A 143 -7.52 3.28 -18.30
N TRP A 144 -7.75 2.24 -17.49
CA TRP A 144 -7.10 2.10 -16.20
C TRP A 144 -5.75 1.44 -16.36
N GLY A 145 -4.72 1.99 -15.73
CA GLY A 145 -3.46 1.27 -15.55
C GLY A 145 -3.56 0.24 -14.43
N GLY A 146 -2.61 -0.70 -14.41
CA GLY A 146 -2.51 -1.71 -13.35
C GLY A 146 -1.09 -2.23 -13.17
N ALA A 147 -0.96 -3.52 -12.86
CA ALA A 147 0.32 -4.14 -12.53
C ALA A 147 1.39 -4.01 -13.65
N ILE A 148 0.99 -4.04 -14.92
CA ILE A 148 1.90 -3.88 -16.06
C ILE A 148 2.51 -2.47 -16.03
N GLU A 149 1.68 -1.44 -15.90
CA GLU A 149 2.11 -0.04 -15.80
C GLU A 149 3.02 0.17 -14.59
N VAL A 150 2.65 -0.36 -13.41
CA VAL A 150 3.47 -0.24 -12.20
C VAL A 150 4.85 -0.88 -12.40
N SER A 151 4.92 -2.06 -13.02
CA SER A 151 6.18 -2.74 -13.32
C SER A 151 7.07 -1.91 -14.26
N ILE A 152 6.47 -1.34 -15.31
CA ILE A 152 7.18 -0.47 -16.26
C ILE A 152 7.71 0.79 -15.56
N LEU A 153 6.86 1.46 -14.77
CA LEU A 153 7.22 2.69 -14.07
C LEU A 153 8.27 2.43 -12.99
N SER A 154 8.21 1.31 -12.27
CA SER A 154 9.26 0.90 -11.32
C SER A 154 10.62 0.78 -12.00
N LYS A 155 10.68 0.14 -13.18
CA LYS A 155 11.91 0.05 -13.99
C LYS A 155 12.40 1.42 -14.47
N PHE A 156 11.49 2.25 -14.98
CA PHE A 156 11.82 3.57 -15.49
C PHE A 156 12.40 4.49 -14.41
N TYR A 157 11.75 4.56 -13.24
CA TYR A 157 12.20 5.39 -12.12
C TYR A 157 13.33 4.76 -11.29
N GLN A 158 13.71 3.52 -11.58
CA GLN A 158 14.65 2.73 -10.78
C GLN A 158 14.31 2.75 -9.28
N CYS A 159 13.03 2.50 -9.00
CA CYS A 159 12.43 2.64 -7.67
C CYS A 159 11.48 1.47 -7.43
N GLU A 160 11.56 0.88 -6.24
CA GLU A 160 10.60 -0.15 -5.84
C GLU A 160 9.24 0.50 -5.59
N ILE A 161 8.18 -0.01 -6.23
CA ILE A 161 6.82 0.48 -6.00
C ILE A 161 6.07 -0.58 -5.19
N CYS A 162 5.70 -0.23 -3.96
CA CYS A 162 4.95 -1.10 -3.06
C CYS A 162 3.46 -0.73 -3.12
N VAL A 163 2.62 -1.62 -3.65
CA VAL A 163 1.17 -1.41 -3.71
C VAL A 163 0.53 -2.19 -2.57
N VAL A 164 -0.11 -1.48 -1.64
CA VAL A 164 -0.81 -2.10 -0.51
C VAL A 164 -2.28 -2.27 -0.85
N ASP A 165 -2.71 -3.51 -0.95
CA ASP A 165 -4.08 -3.90 -1.29
C ASP A 165 -4.93 -3.95 -0.01
N THR A 166 -5.94 -3.08 0.10
CA THR A 166 -6.79 -2.98 1.30
C THR A 166 -7.78 -4.14 1.43
N GLN A 167 -8.14 -4.79 0.33
CA GLN A 167 -9.07 -5.92 0.35
C GLN A 167 -8.40 -7.16 0.98
N THR A 168 -7.14 -7.41 0.62
CA THR A 168 -6.40 -8.61 1.03
C THR A 168 -5.37 -8.36 2.13
N VAL A 169 -5.03 -7.10 2.42
CA VAL A 169 -4.00 -6.71 3.40
C VAL A 169 -2.67 -7.37 3.08
N ARG A 170 -2.25 -7.22 1.82
CA ARG A 170 -0.94 -7.65 1.32
C ARG A 170 -0.23 -6.49 0.64
N ILE A 171 1.09 -6.60 0.49
CA ILE A 171 1.89 -5.67 -0.29
C ILE A 171 2.39 -6.40 -1.54
N ASP A 172 2.03 -5.89 -2.70
CA ASP A 172 2.59 -6.31 -3.98
C ASP A 172 3.81 -5.41 -4.27
N ARG A 173 5.02 -5.99 -4.30
CA ARG A 173 6.30 -5.26 -4.43
C ARG A 173 6.85 -5.38 -5.85
N PHE A 174 6.87 -4.26 -6.57
CA PHE A 174 7.38 -4.19 -7.93
C PHE A 174 8.84 -3.74 -7.92
N GLY A 175 9.73 -4.55 -8.48
CA GLY A 175 11.18 -4.28 -8.51
C GLY A 175 11.92 -4.72 -7.23
N GLU A 176 11.37 -5.64 -6.45
CA GLU A 176 11.99 -6.13 -5.20
C GLU A 176 13.34 -6.82 -5.42
N ASP A 177 13.54 -7.43 -6.59
CA ASP A 177 14.75 -8.15 -7.00
C ASP A 177 15.74 -7.27 -7.79
N ALA A 178 15.35 -6.04 -8.13
CA ALA A 178 16.13 -5.13 -8.97
C ALA A 178 17.23 -4.36 -8.21
N SER A 179 17.40 -4.62 -6.91
CA SER A 179 18.41 -3.97 -6.05
C SER A 179 18.31 -2.44 -6.02
N TYR A 180 17.11 -1.90 -6.15
CA TYR A 180 16.87 -0.47 -5.96
C TYR A 180 17.15 -0.04 -4.52
N THR A 181 17.50 1.23 -4.34
CA THR A 181 17.80 1.82 -3.01
C THR A 181 16.64 2.62 -2.44
N LYS A 182 15.64 2.92 -3.28
CA LYS A 182 14.47 3.73 -2.96
C LYS A 182 13.21 2.92 -3.18
N ARG A 183 12.22 3.16 -2.32
CA ARG A 183 10.85 2.67 -2.47
C ARG A 183 9.83 3.79 -2.32
N VAL A 184 8.69 3.61 -2.96
CA VAL A 184 7.48 4.42 -2.82
C VAL A 184 6.28 3.53 -2.55
N LEU A 185 5.22 4.10 -1.97
CA LEU A 185 4.07 3.34 -1.54
C LEU A 185 2.77 3.90 -2.12
N LEU A 186 1.93 2.99 -2.63
CA LEU A 186 0.57 3.25 -3.05
C LEU A 186 -0.38 2.41 -2.19
N ILE A 187 -1.63 2.85 -2.06
CA ILE A 187 -2.73 2.05 -1.51
C ILE A 187 -3.78 1.84 -2.61
N TYR A 188 -4.28 0.61 -2.70
CA TYR A 188 -5.22 0.19 -3.73
C TYR A 188 -6.42 -0.51 -3.09
N ASP A 189 -7.62 -0.13 -3.52
CA ASP A 189 -8.88 -0.58 -2.91
C ASP A 189 -9.73 -1.50 -3.80
N GLY A 190 -9.17 -1.97 -4.92
CA GLY A 190 -9.86 -2.78 -5.92
C GLY A 190 -10.25 -2.00 -7.18
N ILE A 191 -10.37 -0.67 -7.10
CA ILE A 191 -10.67 0.18 -8.26
C ILE A 191 -9.86 1.47 -8.33
N HIS A 192 -9.35 1.96 -7.19
CA HIS A 192 -8.70 3.26 -7.08
C HIS A 192 -7.34 3.15 -6.41
N TYR A 193 -6.39 3.94 -6.91
CA TYR A 193 -5.05 4.09 -6.34
C TYR A 193 -4.92 5.45 -5.68
N ASP A 194 -4.32 5.47 -4.50
CA ASP A 194 -3.87 6.70 -3.85
C ASP A 194 -2.42 6.58 -3.40
N PRO A 195 -1.64 7.69 -3.42
CA PRO A 195 -0.30 7.71 -2.86
C PRO A 195 -0.32 7.67 -1.33
N LEU A 196 0.69 7.01 -0.74
CA LEU A 196 0.97 7.08 0.68
C LEU A 196 2.13 8.04 0.95
N GLU A 197 1.95 8.87 1.97
CA GLU A 197 2.91 9.90 2.36
C GLU A 197 3.14 9.88 3.88
N ARG A 198 4.36 10.10 4.33
CA ARG A 198 4.69 10.23 5.75
C ARG A 198 4.77 11.71 6.10
N LYS A 199 3.84 12.19 6.93
CA LYS A 199 3.81 13.60 7.35
C LYS A 199 3.88 13.73 8.87
N ILE A 200 4.40 14.85 9.33
CA ILE A 200 4.24 15.29 10.71
C ILE A 200 2.92 16.07 10.81
N PRO A 201 1.94 15.62 11.62
CA PRO A 201 0.71 16.38 11.83
C PRO A 201 1.00 17.82 12.26
N ASP A 202 0.25 18.77 11.71
CA ASP A 202 0.33 20.20 12.03
C ASP A 202 1.71 20.84 11.82
N SER A 203 2.49 20.33 10.86
CA SER A 203 3.79 20.86 10.45
C SER A 203 3.79 21.34 8.99
N ASP A 204 4.58 22.38 8.72
CA ASP A 204 4.84 22.90 7.37
C ASP A 204 5.94 22.11 6.63
N ILE A 205 6.53 21.10 7.26
CA ILE A 205 7.53 20.23 6.64
C ILE A 205 6.84 19.42 5.53
N PRO A 206 7.36 19.45 4.28
CA PRO A 206 6.81 18.66 3.19
C PRO A 206 6.75 17.17 3.55
N PRO A 207 5.71 16.45 3.11
CA PRO A 207 5.60 15.04 3.40
C PRO A 207 6.72 14.25 2.72
N GLN A 208 7.17 13.16 3.34
CA GLN A 208 8.09 12.20 2.74
C GLN A 208 7.30 11.15 1.97
N THR A 209 7.60 10.97 0.68
CA THR A 209 6.99 9.92 -0.16
C THR A 209 7.99 8.87 -0.65
N ILE A 210 9.29 9.16 -0.56
CA ILE A 210 10.38 8.28 -0.98
C ILE A 210 11.11 7.79 0.28
N PHE A 211 11.24 6.47 0.39
CA PHE A 211 11.82 5.78 1.53
C PHE A 211 13.00 4.91 1.09
N SER A 212 13.84 4.50 2.04
CA SER A 212 14.86 3.47 1.78
C SER A 212 14.19 2.12 1.55
N THR A 213 14.72 1.29 0.65
CA THR A 213 14.27 -0.12 0.50
C THR A 213 14.56 -0.97 1.74
N THR A 214 15.36 -0.46 2.68
CA THR A 214 15.60 -1.08 3.99
C THR A 214 14.70 -0.55 5.11
N ASP A 215 13.82 0.43 4.84
CA ASP A 215 12.82 0.89 5.79
C ASP A 215 11.65 -0.10 5.79
N ASP A 216 11.71 -1.12 6.65
CA ASP A 216 10.59 -2.07 6.83
C ASP A 216 9.49 -1.51 7.76
N ILE A 217 9.79 -0.43 8.49
CA ILE A 217 8.81 0.27 9.33
C ILE A 217 7.71 0.87 8.45
N VAL A 218 8.07 1.44 7.30
CA VAL A 218 7.07 1.99 6.36
C VAL A 218 6.13 0.92 5.82
N LEU A 219 6.60 -0.31 5.63
CA LEU A 219 5.78 -1.43 5.14
C LEU A 219 4.78 -1.87 6.22
N ALA A 220 5.25 -1.98 7.48
CA ALA A 220 4.38 -2.29 8.61
C ALA A 220 3.28 -1.23 8.79
N GLN A 221 3.64 0.06 8.73
CA GLN A 221 2.68 1.17 8.79
C GLN A 221 1.66 1.11 7.65
N ALA A 222 2.07 0.73 6.45
CA ALA A 222 1.18 0.64 5.30
C ALA A 222 0.19 -0.54 5.43
N LEU A 223 0.64 -1.68 5.98
CA LEU A 223 -0.25 -2.80 6.31
C LEU A 223 -1.26 -2.44 7.40
N GLU A 224 -0.86 -1.67 8.41
CA GLU A 224 -1.78 -1.16 9.45
C GLU A 224 -2.87 -0.25 8.83
N LEU A 225 -2.49 0.64 7.90
CA LEU A 225 -3.45 1.47 7.16
C LEU A 225 -4.43 0.63 6.34
N ALA A 226 -3.93 -0.40 5.65
CA ALA A 226 -4.76 -1.28 4.85
C ALA A 226 -5.73 -2.11 5.70
N ASP A 227 -5.27 -2.64 6.84
CA ASP A 227 -6.11 -3.38 7.77
C ASP A 227 -7.19 -2.50 8.42
N GLU A 228 -6.85 -1.26 8.77
CA GLU A 228 -7.83 -0.28 9.25
C GLU A 228 -8.87 0.08 8.17
N ALA A 229 -8.44 0.30 6.93
CA ALA A 229 -9.33 0.52 5.79
C ALA A 229 -10.26 -0.69 5.58
N ARG A 230 -9.73 -1.92 5.66
CA ARG A 230 -10.51 -3.16 5.57
C ARG A 230 -11.55 -3.28 6.68
N ARG A 231 -11.16 -3.02 7.94
CA ARG A 231 -12.10 -3.01 9.09
C ARG A 231 -13.23 -2.02 8.89
N LYS A 232 -12.94 -0.85 8.29
CA LYS A 232 -13.91 0.18 7.93
C LYS A 232 -14.66 -0.10 6.62
N ARG A 233 -14.38 -1.21 5.94
CA ARG A 233 -14.94 -1.58 4.62
C ARG A 233 -14.71 -0.51 3.54
N GLN A 234 -13.56 0.15 3.60
CA GLN A 234 -13.11 1.12 2.58
C GLN A 234 -12.40 0.40 1.43
N PHE A 235 -13.10 -0.54 0.79
CA PHE A 235 -12.65 -1.26 -0.39
C PHE A 235 -13.84 -1.64 -1.28
N THR A 236 -13.59 -1.78 -2.58
CA THR A 236 -14.58 -2.19 -3.57
C THR A 236 -14.22 -3.58 -4.07
N ASP A 237 -14.95 -4.60 -3.63
CA ASP A 237 -14.76 -5.97 -4.10
C ASP A 237 -15.36 -6.15 -5.50
N VAL A 238 -14.55 -5.91 -6.53
CA VAL A 238 -14.97 -6.09 -7.94
C VAL A 238 -15.30 -7.55 -8.30
N ASN A 239 -15.03 -8.52 -7.43
CA ASN A 239 -15.45 -9.90 -7.68
C ASN A 239 -16.80 -10.23 -7.06
N ARG A 240 -17.28 -9.42 -6.10
CA ARG A 240 -18.51 -9.72 -5.33
C ARG A 240 -19.53 -8.59 -5.32
N PHE A 241 -19.24 -7.44 -5.91
CA PHE A 241 -20.19 -6.36 -6.02
C PHE A 241 -21.41 -6.76 -6.87
N THR A 242 -22.60 -6.40 -6.39
CA THR A 242 -23.83 -6.62 -7.11
C THR A 242 -23.98 -5.53 -8.16
N LEU A 243 -24.06 -5.95 -9.41
CA LEU A 243 -24.34 -5.12 -10.55
C LEU A 243 -25.77 -5.37 -11.02
N ARG A 244 -26.36 -4.35 -11.65
CA ARG A 244 -27.59 -4.47 -12.42
C ARG A 244 -27.33 -3.95 -13.82
N CYS A 245 -27.61 -4.76 -14.82
CA CYS A 245 -27.64 -4.27 -16.19
C CYS A 245 -28.79 -3.26 -16.33
N MET A 246 -28.48 -2.01 -16.66
CA MET A 246 -29.50 -0.95 -16.76
C MET A 246 -30.35 -1.06 -18.03
N VAL A 247 -29.98 -1.94 -18.96
CA VAL A 247 -30.74 -2.22 -20.19
C VAL A 247 -31.81 -3.28 -19.97
N CYS A 248 -31.44 -4.44 -19.39
CA CYS A 248 -32.37 -5.57 -19.20
C CYS A 248 -32.71 -5.88 -17.74
N GLN A 249 -32.21 -5.09 -16.79
CA GLN A 249 -32.45 -5.19 -15.35
C GLN A 249 -31.97 -6.50 -14.70
N LYS A 250 -31.16 -7.32 -15.39
CA LYS A 250 -30.56 -8.54 -14.83
C LYS A 250 -29.57 -8.17 -13.72
N GLY A 251 -29.74 -8.80 -12.56
CA GLY A 251 -28.75 -8.77 -11.47
C GLY A 251 -27.55 -9.65 -11.81
N LEU A 252 -26.36 -9.14 -11.52
CA LEU A 252 -25.07 -9.73 -11.86
C LEU A 252 -24.17 -9.62 -10.63
N THR A 253 -23.29 -10.59 -10.44
CA THR A 253 -22.35 -10.62 -9.31
C THR A 253 -20.92 -10.57 -9.84
N GLY A 254 -20.22 -9.48 -9.53
CA GLY A 254 -18.83 -9.29 -9.90
C GLY A 254 -18.59 -9.04 -11.39
N GLN A 255 -17.32 -8.80 -11.70
CA GLN A 255 -16.88 -8.45 -13.06
C GLN A 255 -17.01 -9.62 -14.06
N VAL A 256 -16.87 -10.86 -13.60
CA VAL A 256 -16.96 -12.05 -14.47
C VAL A 256 -18.35 -12.15 -15.10
N GLU A 257 -19.40 -12.14 -14.29
CA GLU A 257 -20.78 -12.21 -14.79
C GLU A 257 -21.13 -11.00 -15.66
N ALA A 258 -20.63 -9.80 -15.32
CA ALA A 258 -20.85 -8.62 -16.14
C ALA A 258 -20.18 -8.69 -17.52
N ARG A 259 -18.95 -9.24 -17.59
CA ARG A 259 -18.25 -9.44 -18.88
C ARG A 259 -18.92 -10.51 -19.72
N GLU A 260 -19.35 -11.61 -19.12
CA GLU A 260 -20.10 -12.66 -19.84
C GLU A 260 -21.43 -12.11 -20.35
N HIS A 261 -22.17 -11.38 -19.51
CA HIS A 261 -23.42 -10.73 -19.90
C HIS A 261 -23.23 -9.73 -21.06
N ALA A 262 -22.21 -8.87 -20.99
CA ALA A 262 -21.90 -7.93 -22.07
C ALA A 262 -21.56 -8.65 -23.38
N LYS A 263 -20.84 -9.78 -23.30
CA LYS A 263 -20.47 -10.59 -24.46
C LYS A 263 -21.68 -11.28 -25.10
N GLU A 264 -22.61 -11.80 -24.30
CA GLU A 264 -23.80 -12.50 -24.77
C GLU A 264 -24.88 -11.56 -25.30
N THR A 265 -25.08 -10.41 -24.67
CA THR A 265 -26.21 -9.52 -24.98
C THR A 265 -25.82 -8.22 -25.66
N GLY A 266 -24.53 -7.88 -25.70
CA GLY A 266 -24.05 -6.57 -26.16
C GLY A 266 -24.33 -5.42 -25.19
N HIS A 267 -24.84 -5.69 -23.97
CA HIS A 267 -25.15 -4.64 -23.00
C HIS A 267 -23.90 -4.24 -22.20
N THR A 268 -23.55 -2.95 -22.21
CA THR A 268 -22.37 -2.43 -21.50
C THR A 268 -22.71 -1.42 -20.40
N ASN A 269 -23.99 -1.12 -20.20
CA ASN A 269 -24.45 -0.18 -19.17
C ASN A 269 -24.86 -0.95 -17.88
N PHE A 270 -24.01 -0.87 -16.86
CA PHE A 270 -24.19 -1.52 -15.55
C PHE A 270 -24.19 -0.49 -14.43
N GLY A 271 -25.08 -0.64 -13.45
CA GLY A 271 -25.10 0.15 -12.22
C GLY A 271 -24.92 -0.75 -11.00
N GLU A 272 -24.20 -0.27 -9.98
CA GLU A 272 -24.04 -0.99 -8.71
C GLU A 272 -25.35 -0.96 -7.90
N VAL A 273 -25.66 -2.04 -7.17
CA VAL A 273 -26.88 -2.22 -6.36
C VAL A 273 -26.54 -2.52 -4.92
#